data_AF-A0A836U8X2-F1
#
_entry.id   AF-A0A836U8X2-F1
#
_cell.length_a   1.000
_cell.length_b   1.000
_cell.length_c   1.000
_cell.angle_alpha   90.00
_cell.angle_beta   90.00
_cell.angle_gamma   90.00
#
_symmetry.space_group_name_H-M   'P 1'
#
loop_
_entity.id
_entity.type
_entity.pdbx_description
1 polymer ?
#
loop_
_entity_poly.entity_id
_entity_poly.type
_entity_poly.pdbx_seq_one_letter_code
_entity_poly.pdbx_strand_id
1 'polypeptide(L)'
;MEEGWGQLPEGIALGWVAAVACDSDDRVYVYSRSDLPMIIFDRDGTFVSTWGIEFLEDAHGLFIDGDDNLIAQRNNRELTALQDGGARVATRGDTVMAAFDVLDRTLTAARIRAAEGQLITLDEPVTMEAGIDYALRYRTYEDEADALGSSIVVPLVTRAGSSSVVLARTAPDAPRIGEIAHFGLLGQESQAMRIRGIEAGDQFAQVVHMLAAAPEIDT
;
A
#
# COMPACT_ATOMS: atom_id res chain seq x y z
N MET A 1 -18.79 -1.16 19.38
CA MET A 1 -18.05 -2.41 19.14
C MET A 1 -18.78 -3.49 19.88
N GLU A 2 -19.15 -4.56 19.18
CA GLU A 2 -19.81 -5.72 19.79
C GLU A 2 -18.72 -6.61 20.41
N GLU A 3 -18.84 -6.89 21.71
CA GLU A 3 -17.90 -7.78 22.40
C GLU A 3 -18.01 -9.19 21.83
N GLY A 4 -16.90 -9.71 21.29
CA GLY A 4 -16.81 -11.09 20.80
C GLY A 4 -16.77 -11.25 19.28
N TRP A 5 -16.81 -10.17 18.49
CA TRP A 5 -16.66 -10.22 17.03
C TRP A 5 -15.19 -10.38 16.60
N GLY A 6 -14.92 -11.17 15.56
CA GLY A 6 -13.57 -11.39 15.01
C GLY A 6 -12.80 -12.51 15.74
N GLN A 7 -13.44 -13.66 15.95
CA GLN A 7 -12.85 -14.79 16.68
C GLN A 7 -11.79 -15.48 15.81
N LEU A 8 -10.53 -15.40 16.23
CA LEU A 8 -9.42 -16.05 15.56
C LEU A 8 -9.35 -17.54 15.92
N PRO A 9 -9.09 -18.43 14.94
CA PRO A 9 -8.78 -19.82 15.24
C PRO A 9 -7.56 -19.98 16.14
N GLU A 10 -7.52 -21.06 16.92
CA GLU A 10 -6.39 -21.37 17.80
C GLU A 10 -5.07 -21.44 16.99
N GLY A 11 -4.04 -20.73 17.46
CA GLY A 11 -2.74 -20.66 16.79
C GLY A 11 -2.62 -19.58 15.71
N ILE A 12 -3.69 -18.84 15.40
CA ILE A 12 -3.66 -17.69 14.49
C ILE A 12 -3.67 -16.41 15.31
N ALA A 13 -2.70 -15.52 15.06
CA ALA A 13 -2.64 -14.20 15.65
C ALA A 13 -2.61 -13.15 14.54
N LEU A 14 -3.49 -12.15 14.64
CA LEU A 14 -3.37 -10.96 13.81
C LEU A 14 -2.11 -10.19 14.19
N GLY A 15 -1.32 -9.83 13.18
CA GLY A 15 -0.23 -8.89 13.33
C GLY A 15 -0.74 -7.46 13.30
N TRP A 16 0.07 -6.54 12.77
CA TRP A 16 -0.40 -5.18 12.53
C TRP A 16 -1.42 -5.17 11.38
N VAL A 17 -2.68 -4.86 11.69
CA VAL A 17 -3.75 -4.74 10.69
C VAL A 17 -3.49 -3.52 9.84
N ALA A 18 -3.16 -3.74 8.57
CA ALA A 18 -2.79 -2.70 7.62
C ALA A 18 -3.98 -2.24 6.77
N ALA A 19 -4.95 -3.13 6.51
CA ALA A 19 -6.17 -2.79 5.80
C ALA A 19 -7.32 -3.72 6.15
N VAL A 20 -8.55 -3.21 6.00
CA VAL A 20 -9.78 -3.99 6.07
C VAL A 20 -10.67 -3.64 4.88
N ALA A 21 -11.36 -4.62 4.32
CA ALA A 21 -12.33 -4.42 3.25
C ALA A 21 -13.53 -5.35 3.46
N CYS A 22 -14.69 -4.99 2.88
CA CYS A 22 -15.89 -5.83 2.93
C CYS A 22 -16.35 -6.18 1.51
N ASP A 23 -16.81 -7.42 1.32
CA ASP A 23 -17.49 -7.83 0.09
C ASP A 23 -19.02 -7.64 0.20
N SER A 24 -19.74 -7.90 -0.89
CA SER A 24 -21.19 -7.75 -1.01
C SER A 24 -21.98 -8.80 -0.21
N ASP A 25 -21.31 -9.85 0.26
CA ASP A 25 -21.83 -10.88 1.17
C ASP A 25 -21.64 -10.49 2.65
N ASP A 26 -21.24 -9.25 2.95
CA ASP A 26 -20.88 -8.74 4.29
C ASP A 26 -19.71 -9.50 4.93
N ARG A 27 -18.84 -10.16 4.15
CA ARG A 27 -17.60 -10.74 4.69
C ARG A 27 -16.57 -9.64 4.90
N VAL A 28 -15.78 -9.77 5.95
CA VAL A 28 -14.72 -8.82 6.31
C VAL A 28 -13.35 -9.45 6.07
N TYR A 29 -12.61 -8.85 5.16
CA TYR A 29 -11.26 -9.21 4.78
C TYR A 29 -10.31 -8.36 5.62
N VAL A 30 -9.57 -8.99 6.51
CA VAL A 30 -8.61 -8.36 7.41
C VAL A 30 -7.22 -8.70 6.92
N TYR A 31 -6.53 -7.70 6.39
CA TYR A 31 -5.12 -7.82 6.10
C TYR A 31 -4.28 -7.34 7.26
N SER A 32 -3.45 -8.24 7.75
CA SER A 32 -2.45 -7.96 8.77
C SER A 32 -1.07 -8.39 8.29
N ARG A 33 -0.05 -7.69 8.79
CA ARG A 33 1.33 -8.13 8.60
C ARG A 33 1.63 -9.26 9.57
N SER A 34 1.30 -10.49 9.19
CA SER A 34 1.48 -11.71 9.96
C SER A 34 1.79 -12.91 9.04
N ASP A 35 2.08 -14.07 9.64
CA ASP A 35 2.30 -15.33 8.90
C ASP A 35 1.06 -15.78 8.09
N LEU A 36 -0.12 -15.21 8.38
CA LEU A 36 -1.37 -15.43 7.67
C LEU A 36 -1.97 -14.06 7.31
N PRO A 37 -1.49 -13.44 6.22
CA PRO A 37 -1.70 -12.02 6.03
C PRO A 37 -3.15 -11.67 5.77
N MET A 38 -3.92 -12.50 5.06
CA MET A 38 -5.37 -12.30 4.90
C MET A 38 -6.15 -13.23 5.83
N ILE A 39 -7.06 -12.67 6.62
CA ILE A 39 -8.08 -13.43 7.37
C ILE A 39 -9.45 -12.92 6.96
N ILE A 40 -10.36 -13.84 6.63
CA ILE A 40 -11.71 -13.53 6.19
C ILE A 40 -12.69 -13.95 7.27
N PHE A 41 -13.53 -13.03 7.71
CA PHE A 41 -14.64 -13.26 8.62
C PHE A 41 -15.97 -13.12 7.89
N ASP A 42 -17.01 -13.79 8.34
CA ASP A 42 -18.39 -13.44 7.96
C ASP A 42 -18.87 -12.21 8.73
N ARG A 43 -20.10 -11.79 8.45
CA ARG A 43 -20.74 -10.64 9.10
C ARG A 43 -20.79 -10.73 10.62
N ASP A 44 -20.86 -11.94 11.15
CA ASP A 44 -20.99 -12.23 12.58
C ASP A 44 -19.62 -12.39 13.25
N GLY A 45 -18.53 -12.26 12.49
CA GLY A 45 -17.16 -12.32 12.98
C GLY A 45 -16.64 -13.74 13.12
N THR A 46 -17.28 -14.71 12.48
CA THR A 46 -16.84 -16.09 12.40
C THR A 46 -15.77 -16.23 11.34
N PHE A 47 -14.67 -16.90 11.67
CA PHE A 47 -13.62 -17.22 10.70
C PHE A 47 -14.17 -18.04 9.52
N VAL A 48 -13.93 -17.56 8.30
CA VAL A 48 -14.29 -18.23 7.05
C VAL A 48 -13.07 -18.89 6.42
N SER A 49 -12.00 -18.12 6.18
CA SER A 49 -10.78 -18.61 5.53
C SER A 49 -9.59 -17.68 5.74
N THR A 50 -8.41 -18.10 5.26
CA THR A 50 -7.17 -17.31 5.28
C THR A 50 -6.31 -17.65 4.05
N TRP A 51 -5.58 -16.67 3.52
CA TRP A 51 -4.67 -16.84 2.38
C TRP A 51 -3.65 -15.69 2.28
N GLY A 52 -2.88 -15.62 1.18
CA GLY A 52 -2.17 -14.40 0.76
C GLY A 52 -0.70 -14.27 1.18
N ILE A 53 -0.08 -15.30 1.77
CA ILE A 53 1.33 -15.27 2.25
C ILE A 53 2.30 -14.78 1.16
N GLU A 54 2.21 -15.32 -0.05
CA GLU A 54 3.12 -14.97 -1.15
C GLU A 54 2.71 -13.67 -1.88
N PHE A 55 1.49 -13.18 -1.64
CA PHE A 55 0.85 -12.11 -2.43
C PHE A 55 0.57 -10.81 -1.68
N LEU A 56 0.72 -10.78 -0.37
CA LEU A 56 0.46 -9.58 0.42
C LEU A 56 1.67 -9.08 1.20
N GLU A 57 2.84 -9.72 1.07
CA GLU A 57 4.06 -9.41 1.85
C GLU A 57 4.41 -7.90 1.86
N ASP A 58 4.18 -7.20 0.75
CA ASP A 58 4.41 -5.75 0.59
C ASP A 58 3.15 -4.98 0.14
N ALA A 59 1.95 -5.47 0.46
CA ALA A 59 0.74 -4.73 0.13
C ALA A 59 0.58 -3.48 1.03
N HIS A 60 0.31 -2.33 0.42
CA HIS A 60 0.13 -1.03 1.10
C HIS A 60 -1.34 -0.68 1.36
N GLY A 61 -2.25 -1.26 0.59
CA GLY A 61 -3.68 -1.04 0.72
C GLY A 61 -4.50 -2.18 0.12
N LEU A 62 -5.73 -2.31 0.63
CA LEU A 62 -6.74 -3.22 0.09
C LEU A 62 -8.02 -2.48 -0.21
N PHE A 63 -8.68 -2.90 -1.27
CA PHE A 63 -10.02 -2.46 -1.62
C PHE A 63 -10.81 -3.64 -2.20
N ILE A 64 -12.11 -3.68 -1.96
CA ILE A 64 -13.03 -4.59 -2.64
C ILE A 64 -14.01 -3.74 -3.43
N ASP A 65 -14.13 -4.00 -4.73
CA ASP A 65 -15.05 -3.25 -5.60
C ASP A 65 -16.49 -3.77 -5.52
N GLY A 66 -17.41 -3.12 -6.24
CA GLY A 66 -18.83 -3.47 -6.21
C GLY A 66 -19.16 -4.83 -6.85
N ASP A 67 -18.18 -5.51 -7.43
CA ASP A 67 -18.28 -6.86 -8.01
C ASP A 67 -17.48 -7.90 -7.19
N ASP A 68 -17.08 -7.53 -5.96
CA ASP A 68 -16.31 -8.36 -5.00
C ASP A 68 -14.87 -8.70 -5.42
N ASN A 69 -14.25 -7.89 -6.28
CA ASN A 69 -12.84 -8.08 -6.63
C ASN A 69 -11.93 -7.48 -5.55
N LEU A 70 -11.03 -8.29 -4.99
CA LEU A 70 -10.01 -7.82 -4.05
C LEU A 70 -8.81 -7.21 -4.77
N ILE A 71 -8.58 -5.93 -4.56
CA ILE A 71 -7.49 -5.17 -5.15
C ILE A 71 -6.44 -4.93 -4.08
N ALA A 72 -5.23 -5.45 -4.31
CA ALA A 72 -4.11 -5.32 -3.39
C ALA A 72 -2.99 -4.48 -4.02
N GLN A 73 -2.82 -3.25 -3.53
CA GLN A 73 -1.77 -2.38 -4.04
C GLN A 73 -0.40 -2.89 -3.60
N ARG A 74 0.46 -3.22 -4.56
CA ARG A 74 1.90 -3.48 -4.36
C ARG A 74 2.71 -2.38 -5.07
N ASN A 75 3.34 -1.51 -4.30
CA ASN A 75 4.15 -0.35 -4.76
C ASN A 75 3.37 0.77 -5.49
N ASN A 76 3.99 1.96 -5.57
CA ASN A 76 3.39 3.19 -6.14
C ASN A 76 3.43 3.28 -7.67
N ARG A 77 4.05 2.33 -8.37
CA ARG A 77 4.26 2.38 -9.84
C ARG A 77 3.31 1.49 -10.63
N GLU A 78 2.88 0.38 -10.07
CA GLU A 78 1.98 -0.59 -10.71
C GLU A 78 0.95 -1.05 -9.69
N LEU A 79 -0.33 -0.99 -10.05
CA LEU A 79 -1.40 -1.46 -9.18
C LEU A 79 -1.77 -2.88 -9.62
N THR A 80 -1.36 -3.90 -8.87
CA THR A 80 -1.80 -5.28 -9.13
C THR A 80 -3.17 -5.51 -8.48
N ALA A 81 -4.06 -6.29 -9.10
CA ALA A 81 -5.30 -6.74 -8.46
C ALA A 81 -5.29 -8.26 -8.37
N LEU A 82 -5.80 -8.82 -7.27
CA LEU A 82 -5.93 -10.26 -7.10
C LEU A 82 -7.40 -10.63 -7.04
N GLN A 83 -7.92 -11.13 -8.15
CA GLN A 83 -9.29 -11.60 -8.20
C GLN A 83 -9.39 -13.02 -7.60
N ASP A 84 -10.11 -13.17 -6.49
CA ASP A 84 -10.57 -14.45 -5.98
C ASP A 84 -12.11 -14.45 -5.93
N GLY A 85 -12.75 -15.46 -6.52
CA GLY A 85 -14.22 -15.60 -6.55
C GLY A 85 -14.87 -15.65 -7.94
N GLY A 86 -16.07 -16.24 -8.00
CA GLY A 86 -16.79 -16.62 -9.23
C GLY A 86 -17.57 -15.51 -9.96
N ALA A 87 -17.29 -14.23 -9.70
CA ALA A 87 -17.95 -13.09 -10.33
C ALA A 87 -17.02 -12.37 -11.33
N ARG A 88 -17.59 -11.52 -12.18
CA ARG A 88 -17.00 -11.03 -13.43
C ARG A 88 -15.60 -10.40 -13.25
N VAL A 89 -14.71 -10.72 -14.18
CA VAL A 89 -13.41 -10.08 -14.38
C VAL A 89 -13.61 -8.59 -14.61
N ALA A 90 -13.07 -7.72 -13.75
CA ALA A 90 -12.96 -6.29 -14.02
C ALA A 90 -12.26 -6.14 -15.37
N THR A 91 -12.86 -5.40 -16.30
CA THR A 91 -12.39 -5.31 -17.69
C THR A 91 -11.86 -3.93 -18.01
N ARG A 92 -11.10 -3.84 -19.10
CA ARG A 92 -10.68 -2.55 -19.66
C ARG A 92 -11.89 -1.63 -19.85
N GLY A 93 -11.85 -0.49 -19.17
CA GLY A 93 -12.90 0.52 -19.23
C GLY A 93 -13.58 0.78 -17.90
N ASP A 94 -13.53 -0.18 -16.97
CA ASP A 94 -14.19 -0.12 -15.66
C ASP A 94 -13.48 0.88 -14.72
N THR A 95 -14.26 1.42 -13.78
CA THR A 95 -13.78 2.34 -12.75
C THR A 95 -13.67 1.60 -11.43
N VAL A 96 -12.50 1.66 -10.80
CA VAL A 96 -12.22 1.05 -9.49
C VAL A 96 -11.63 2.09 -8.55
N MET A 97 -11.75 1.93 -7.25
CA MET A 97 -11.07 2.80 -6.28
C MET A 97 -9.72 2.21 -5.91
N ALA A 98 -8.67 3.01 -5.96
CA ALA A 98 -7.35 2.64 -5.46
C ALA A 98 -6.97 3.55 -4.30
N ALA A 99 -6.50 2.97 -3.20
CA ALA A 99 -5.86 3.69 -2.11
C ALA A 99 -4.34 3.70 -2.34
N PHE A 100 -3.66 4.80 -2.00
CA PHE A 100 -2.21 4.92 -2.09
C PHE A 100 -1.63 5.77 -0.97
N ASP A 101 -0.40 5.43 -0.57
CA ASP A 101 0.35 6.19 0.42
C ASP A 101 0.74 7.55 -0.15
N VAL A 102 0.40 8.59 0.59
CA VAL A 102 0.76 9.97 0.29
C VAL A 102 1.54 10.58 1.43
N LEU A 103 2.22 11.68 1.12
CA LEU A 103 2.84 12.52 2.11
C LEU A 103 1.86 13.66 2.43
N ASP A 104 0.99 13.43 3.41
CA ASP A 104 -0.12 14.33 3.79
C ASP A 104 0.39 15.75 4.11
N ARG A 105 1.54 15.81 4.81
CA ARG A 105 2.23 17.07 5.05
C ARG A 105 3.73 16.91 5.01
N THR A 106 4.40 17.71 4.19
CA THR A 106 5.87 17.86 4.23
C THR A 106 6.28 18.66 5.44
N LEU A 107 7.17 18.09 6.25
CA LEU A 107 7.76 18.74 7.42
C LEU A 107 9.18 19.23 7.14
N THR A 108 9.95 18.46 6.38
CA THR A 108 11.37 18.73 6.12
C THR A 108 11.75 18.24 4.73
N ALA A 109 12.69 18.91 4.06
CA ALA A 109 13.20 18.51 2.76
C ALA A 109 14.74 18.43 2.83
N ALA A 110 15.25 17.21 2.85
CA ALA A 110 16.67 16.90 3.06
C ALA A 110 17.27 16.23 1.83
N ARG A 111 18.59 16.27 1.67
CA ARG A 111 19.28 15.49 0.63
C ARG A 111 19.68 14.12 1.13
N ILE A 112 19.55 13.13 0.26
CA ILE A 112 19.95 11.75 0.54
C ILE A 112 21.48 11.67 0.48
N ARG A 113 22.10 11.16 1.56
CA ARG A 113 23.55 10.98 1.67
C ARG A 113 23.99 9.54 1.45
N ALA A 114 23.18 8.59 1.89
CA ALA A 114 23.42 7.16 1.72
C ALA A 114 22.09 6.40 1.78
N ALA A 115 22.03 5.25 1.11
CA ALA A 115 20.94 4.31 1.26
C ALA A 115 21.48 2.88 1.12
N GLU A 116 21.14 2.02 2.07
CA GLU A 116 21.55 0.62 2.08
C GLU A 116 20.44 -0.24 2.69
N GLY A 117 19.84 -1.11 1.87
CA GLY A 117 18.63 -1.83 2.25
C GLY A 117 17.54 -0.87 2.70
N GLN A 118 17.07 -1.03 3.93
CA GLN A 118 16.01 -0.18 4.52
C GLN A 118 16.54 1.13 5.14
N LEU A 119 17.85 1.27 5.34
CA LEU A 119 18.41 2.44 6.01
C LEU A 119 18.67 3.55 4.99
N ILE A 120 18.18 4.76 5.28
CA ILE A 120 18.42 5.96 4.48
C ILE A 120 19.00 7.05 5.37
N THR A 121 20.13 7.61 4.96
CA THR A 121 20.79 8.72 5.65
C THR A 121 20.51 10.02 4.90
N LEU A 122 20.10 11.03 5.64
CA LEU A 122 19.81 12.39 5.19
C LEU A 122 20.95 13.34 5.58
N ASP A 123 21.07 14.47 4.89
CA ASP A 123 22.08 15.49 5.18
C ASP A 123 21.70 16.42 6.35
N GLU A 124 20.44 16.40 6.76
CA GLU A 124 19.93 17.07 7.95
C GLU A 124 19.05 16.12 8.78
N PRO A 125 19.00 16.29 10.10
CA PRO A 125 18.18 15.45 10.95
C PRO A 125 16.69 15.78 10.81
N VAL A 126 15.86 14.74 10.86
CA VAL A 126 14.40 14.85 10.93
C VAL A 126 13.92 14.46 12.32
N THR A 127 12.83 15.08 12.78
CA THR A 127 12.23 14.79 14.09
C THR A 127 10.95 13.99 13.93
N MET A 128 10.84 12.90 14.70
CA MET A 128 9.65 12.05 14.78
C MET A 128 9.10 12.04 16.21
N GLU A 129 7.78 11.94 16.33
CA GLU A 129 7.07 11.76 17.59
C GLU A 129 6.46 10.35 17.68
N ALA A 130 6.36 9.79 18.88
CA ALA A 130 5.76 8.47 19.07
C ALA A 130 4.26 8.49 18.74
N GLY A 131 3.78 7.44 18.06
CA GLY A 131 2.37 7.30 17.68
C GLY A 131 1.96 8.10 16.44
N ILE A 132 2.90 8.77 15.77
CA ILE A 132 2.68 9.42 14.48
C ILE A 132 3.37 8.60 13.39
N ASP A 133 2.66 8.36 12.28
CA ASP A 133 3.20 7.70 11.11
C ASP A 133 3.86 8.70 10.16
N TYR A 134 5.06 8.35 9.70
CA TYR A 134 5.87 9.19 8.82
C TYR A 134 6.28 8.45 7.55
N ALA A 135 6.56 9.22 6.52
CA ALA A 135 7.06 8.72 5.25
C ALA A 135 8.18 9.61 4.70
N LEU A 136 8.94 9.04 3.78
CA LEU A 136 9.91 9.75 2.94
C LEU A 136 9.45 9.67 1.49
N ARG A 137 9.32 10.82 0.82
CA ARG A 137 9.04 10.89 -0.62
C ARG A 137 10.28 11.31 -1.38
N TYR A 138 10.70 10.51 -2.36
CA TYR A 138 11.84 10.81 -3.22
C TYR A 138 11.64 10.26 -4.63
N ARG A 139 12.55 10.59 -5.54
CA ARG A 139 12.52 10.09 -6.92
C ARG A 139 13.43 8.87 -7.09
N THR A 140 12.94 7.89 -7.84
CA THR A 140 13.70 6.74 -8.35
C THR A 140 13.79 6.81 -9.86
N TYR A 141 14.79 6.15 -10.43
CA TYR A 141 15.12 6.19 -11.85
C TYR A 141 15.42 4.76 -12.29
N GLU A 142 14.91 4.37 -13.45
CA GLU A 142 15.16 3.02 -13.99
C GLU A 142 16.61 2.86 -14.46
N ASP A 143 17.12 3.88 -15.13
CA ASP A 143 18.48 3.93 -15.65
C ASP A 143 18.99 5.38 -15.77
N GLU A 144 20.20 5.56 -16.32
CA GLU A 144 20.78 6.89 -16.53
C GLU A 144 20.11 7.71 -17.65
N ALA A 145 19.32 7.07 -18.52
CA ALA A 145 18.59 7.72 -19.60
C ALA A 145 17.22 8.24 -19.14
N ASP A 146 16.65 7.66 -18.08
CA ASP A 146 15.44 8.18 -17.42
C ASP A 146 15.74 9.50 -16.70
N ALA A 147 15.53 10.61 -17.40
CA ALA A 147 15.70 11.95 -16.84
C ALA A 147 14.51 12.41 -15.96
N LEU A 148 13.35 11.77 -16.10
CA LEU A 148 12.14 12.17 -15.38
C LEU A 148 12.11 11.51 -14.00
N GLY A 149 12.36 10.21 -13.94
CA GLY A 149 12.20 9.43 -12.73
C GLY A 149 10.75 9.37 -12.25
N SER A 150 10.51 8.52 -11.27
CA SER A 150 9.21 8.35 -10.62
C SER A 150 9.28 8.79 -9.17
N SER A 151 8.27 9.52 -8.70
CA SER A 151 8.17 9.86 -7.28
C SER A 151 7.52 8.70 -6.52
N ILE A 152 8.19 8.22 -5.48
CA ILE A 152 7.66 7.19 -4.59
C ILE A 152 7.55 7.73 -3.16
N VAL A 153 6.60 7.19 -2.40
CA VAL A 153 6.43 7.45 -0.96
C VAL A 153 6.79 6.18 -0.23
N VAL A 154 7.69 6.28 0.75
CA VAL A 154 8.22 5.15 1.51
C VAL A 154 7.86 5.33 2.98
N PRO A 155 6.95 4.50 3.53
CA PRO A 155 6.63 4.50 4.95
C PRO A 155 7.87 4.20 5.82
N LEU A 156 8.00 4.94 6.91
CA LEU A 156 9.13 4.81 7.83
C LEU A 156 8.72 4.10 9.13
N VAL A 157 9.68 3.42 9.76
CA VAL A 157 9.58 2.98 11.14
C VAL A 157 9.77 4.20 12.03
N THR A 158 8.72 4.58 12.76
CA THR A 158 8.76 5.72 13.66
C THR A 158 9.69 5.45 14.85
N ARG A 159 10.72 6.28 15.01
CA ARG A 159 11.60 6.30 16.18
C ARG A 159 11.61 7.70 16.76
N ALA A 160 10.94 7.88 17.90
CA ALA A 160 10.81 9.18 18.51
C ALA A 160 12.17 9.84 18.80
N GLY A 161 12.28 11.12 18.48
CA GLY A 161 13.53 11.90 18.58
C GLY A 161 13.99 12.43 17.22
N SER A 162 15.19 13.02 17.22
CA SER A 162 15.78 13.65 16.04
C SER A 162 16.94 12.80 15.53
N SER A 163 16.93 12.46 14.23
CA SER A 163 17.95 11.61 13.60
C SER A 163 18.10 11.97 12.13
N SER A 164 19.33 11.93 11.61
CA SER A 164 19.58 11.98 10.15
C SER A 164 19.45 10.62 9.47
N VAL A 165 19.33 9.54 10.24
CA VAL A 165 19.11 8.18 9.71
C VAL A 165 17.67 7.79 9.95
N VAL A 166 16.97 7.43 8.89
CA VAL A 166 15.61 6.88 8.90
C VAL A 166 15.63 5.43 8.43
N LEU A 167 14.65 4.66 8.88
CA LEU A 167 14.48 3.26 8.52
C LEU A 167 13.15 3.09 7.78
N ALA A 168 13.20 2.67 6.52
CA ALA A 168 12.02 2.27 5.76
C ALA A 168 11.41 1.00 6.36
N ARG A 169 10.08 0.86 6.32
CA ARG A 169 9.40 -0.34 6.84
C ARG A 169 9.71 -1.58 6.02
N THR A 170 9.89 -1.42 4.72
CA THR A 170 10.26 -2.44 3.73
C THR A 170 11.46 -1.94 2.95
N ALA A 171 12.23 -2.84 2.33
CA ALA A 171 13.39 -2.43 1.54
C ALA A 171 12.88 -1.68 0.29
N PRO A 172 13.16 -0.37 0.15
CA PRO A 172 12.62 0.39 -0.95
C PRO A 172 13.55 0.32 -2.16
N ASP A 173 13.02 0.72 -3.32
CA ASP A 173 13.86 1.06 -4.47
C ASP A 173 14.91 2.10 -4.07
N ALA A 174 16.15 1.83 -4.45
CA ALA A 174 17.29 2.61 -4.02
C ALA A 174 17.16 4.06 -4.51
N PRO A 175 17.17 5.06 -3.61
CA PRO A 175 17.24 6.45 -4.01
C PRO A 175 18.58 6.80 -4.63
N ARG A 176 18.59 7.83 -5.47
CA ARG A 176 19.84 8.44 -5.93
C ARG A 176 20.45 9.32 -4.84
N ILE A 177 21.74 9.13 -4.58
CA ILE A 177 22.48 9.97 -3.62
C ILE A 177 22.59 11.41 -4.14
N GLY A 178 22.38 12.37 -3.24
CA GLY A 178 22.40 13.82 -3.51
C GLY A 178 21.04 14.42 -3.84
N GLU A 179 20.06 13.60 -4.20
CA GLU A 179 18.70 14.03 -4.51
C GLU A 179 17.92 14.46 -3.26
N ILE A 180 16.91 15.31 -3.49
CA ILE A 180 16.04 15.81 -2.43
C ILE A 180 14.98 14.75 -2.09
N ALA A 181 14.86 14.45 -0.81
CA ALA A 181 13.78 13.69 -0.21
C ALA A 181 12.93 14.59 0.67
N HIS A 182 11.61 14.42 0.60
CA HIS A 182 10.66 15.12 1.45
C HIS A 182 10.25 14.18 2.58
N PHE A 183 10.51 14.58 3.81
CA PHE A 183 10.09 13.89 5.01
C PHE A 183 8.80 14.51 5.55
N GLY A 184 7.86 13.68 5.99
CA GLY A 184 6.62 14.18 6.53
C GLY A 184 5.66 13.12 7.03
N LEU A 185 4.42 13.54 7.29
CA LEU A 185 3.36 12.67 7.78
C LEU A 185 2.92 11.71 6.69
N LEU A 186 2.80 10.43 7.04
CA LEU A 186 2.18 9.43 6.17
C LEU A 186 0.66 9.62 6.21
N GLY A 187 0.06 9.70 5.05
CA GLY A 187 -1.39 9.64 4.88
C GLY A 187 -1.75 8.64 3.79
N GLN A 188 -3.04 8.41 3.61
CA GLN A 188 -3.58 7.62 2.52
C GLN A 188 -4.61 8.43 1.76
N GLU A 189 -4.52 8.40 0.44
CA GLU A 189 -5.55 8.95 -0.44
C GLU A 189 -6.21 7.82 -1.21
N SER A 190 -7.51 7.96 -1.46
CA SER A 190 -8.25 7.06 -2.35
C SER A 190 -8.68 7.83 -3.59
N GLN A 191 -8.39 7.27 -4.77
CA GLN A 191 -8.74 7.87 -6.05
C GLN A 191 -9.49 6.87 -6.93
N ALA A 192 -10.48 7.37 -7.65
CA ALA A 192 -11.12 6.62 -8.72
C ALA A 192 -10.13 6.44 -9.89
N MET A 193 -9.90 5.20 -10.28
CA MET A 193 -8.98 4.78 -11.32
C MET A 193 -9.76 4.09 -12.43
N ARG A 194 -9.33 4.25 -13.68
CA ARG A 194 -9.91 3.58 -14.84
C ARG A 194 -8.95 2.53 -15.39
N ILE A 195 -9.46 1.31 -15.59
CA ILE A 195 -8.67 0.20 -16.13
C ILE A 195 -8.37 0.44 -17.61
N ARG A 196 -7.09 0.43 -17.97
CA ARG A 196 -6.59 0.64 -19.33
C ARG A 196 -6.10 -0.64 -19.99
N GLY A 197 -5.59 -1.57 -19.20
CA GLY A 197 -5.06 -2.83 -19.67
C GLY A 197 -5.04 -3.83 -18.53
N ILE A 198 -5.09 -5.11 -18.90
CA ILE A 198 -4.98 -6.22 -17.97
C ILE A 198 -4.05 -7.22 -18.62
N GLU A 199 -3.00 -7.58 -17.88
CA GLU A 199 -2.04 -8.59 -18.28
C GLU A 199 -2.18 -9.80 -17.36
N ALA A 200 -2.06 -11.00 -17.92
CA ALA A 200 -2.08 -12.21 -17.12
C ALA A 200 -0.81 -12.23 -16.25
N GLY A 201 -1.01 -12.25 -14.93
CA GLY A 201 0.05 -12.52 -13.98
C GLY A 201 0.19 -14.03 -13.76
N ASP A 202 1.17 -14.41 -12.93
CA ASP A 202 1.32 -15.79 -12.50
C ASP A 202 0.25 -16.18 -11.47
N GLN A 203 -0.01 -17.49 -11.34
CA GLN A 203 -0.85 -18.06 -10.27
C GLN A 203 -2.24 -17.43 -10.09
N PHE A 204 -2.99 -17.27 -11.19
CA PHE A 204 -4.34 -16.68 -11.23
C PHE A 204 -4.39 -15.17 -10.86
N ALA A 205 -3.25 -14.51 -10.69
CA ALA A 205 -3.19 -13.07 -10.54
C ALA A 205 -3.33 -12.37 -11.90
N GLN A 206 -3.78 -11.11 -11.88
CA GLN A 206 -3.80 -10.24 -13.05
C GLN A 206 -3.11 -8.91 -12.72
N VAL A 207 -2.25 -8.46 -13.61
CA VAL A 207 -1.67 -7.11 -13.51
C VAL A 207 -2.65 -6.15 -14.17
N VAL A 208 -3.21 -5.22 -13.39
CA VAL A 208 -4.24 -4.29 -13.87
C VAL A 208 -3.62 -2.90 -14.05
N HIS A 209 -3.43 -2.50 -15.31
CA HIS A 209 -2.92 -1.17 -15.63
C HIS A 209 -4.03 -0.14 -15.54
N MET A 210 -3.86 0.88 -14.70
CA MET A 210 -4.88 1.86 -14.41
C MET A 210 -4.36 3.30 -14.55
N LEU A 211 -5.27 4.22 -14.85
CA LEU A 211 -5.00 5.67 -14.86
C LEU A 211 -6.03 6.39 -14.00
N ALA A 212 -5.66 7.50 -13.37
CA ALA A 212 -6.62 8.34 -12.66
C ALA A 212 -7.82 8.67 -13.55
N ALA A 213 -9.03 8.41 -13.04
CA ALA A 213 -10.25 8.81 -13.72
C ALA A 213 -10.30 10.35 -13.72
N ALA A 214 -10.41 10.96 -14.90
CA ALA A 214 -10.57 12.40 -14.99
C ALA A 214 -11.88 12.81 -14.31
N PRO A 215 -11.92 13.91 -13.53
CA PRO A 215 -13.18 14.43 -13.03
C PRO A 215 -14.05 14.80 -14.22
N GLU A 216 -15.28 14.29 -14.25
CA GLU A 216 -16.28 14.74 -15.23
C GLU A 216 -16.51 16.24 -14.98
N ILE A 217 -16.10 17.06 -15.96
CA ILE A 217 -16.48 18.47 -15.97
C ILE A 217 -17.92 18.48 -16.46
N ASP A 218 -18.89 18.60 -15.55
CA ASP A 218 -20.26 18.92 -15.89
C ASP A 218 -20.26 20.29 -16.62
N THR A 219 -20.61 20.28 -17.91
CA THR A 219 -20.84 21.48 -18.74
C THR A 219 -22.31 21.85 -18.78
#